data_AF-A0A938WWH2-F1
#
_entry.id   AF-A0A938WWH2-F1
#
_cell.length_a   1.000
_cell.length_b   1.000
_cell.length_c   1.000
_cell.angle_alpha   90.00
_cell.angle_beta   90.00
_cell.angle_gamma   90.00
#
_symmetry.space_group_name_H-M   'P 1'
#
loop_
_entity.id
_entity.type
_entity.pdbx_description
1 polymer ?
#
loop_
_entity_poly.entity_id
_entity_poly.type
_entity_poly.pdbx_seq_one_letter_code
_entity_poly.pdbx_strand_id
1 'polypeptide(L)'
;MKLKHLLVAVVLFITSAAAVMAQGMQLPPIPVDTAVRIGKLPNGLTYYIRHNGYPEHRVNFYIAQRVGSIQEEEDQRGLAH
;
A
#
# COMPACT_ATOMS: atom_id res chain seq x y z
N MET A 1 44.25 -24.04 -15.64
CA MET A 1 43.28 -22.94 -15.88
C MET A 1 41.82 -23.38 -15.74
N LYS A 2 41.40 -24.51 -16.34
CA LYS A 2 40.02 -25.03 -16.27
C LYS A 2 39.47 -25.23 -14.84
N LEU A 3 40.26 -25.75 -13.90
CA LEU A 3 39.82 -25.98 -12.51
C LEU A 3 39.56 -24.67 -11.73
N LYS A 4 40.32 -23.60 -12.01
CA LYS A 4 40.13 -22.29 -11.37
C LYS A 4 38.85 -21.62 -11.86
N HIS A 5 38.54 -21.73 -13.15
CA HIS A 5 37.28 -21.23 -13.70
C HIS A 5 36.06 -22.02 -13.20
N LEU A 6 36.18 -23.33 -13.03
CA LEU A 6 35.14 -24.16 -12.43
C LEU A 6 34.85 -23.73 -10.98
N LEU A 7 35.90 -23.50 -10.17
CA LEU A 7 35.74 -23.03 -8.80
C LEU A 7 35.08 -21.64 -8.73
N VAL A 8 35.45 -20.72 -9.62
CA VAL A 8 34.82 -19.39 -9.69
C VAL A 8 33.34 -19.50 -10.08
N ALA A 9 33.00 -20.36 -11.03
CA ALA A 9 31.60 -20.58 -11.44
C ALA A 9 30.76 -21.17 -10.30
N VAL A 10 31.30 -22.11 -9.52
CA VAL A 10 30.62 -22.69 -8.35
C VAL A 10 30.41 -21.63 -7.27
N VAL A 11 31.42 -20.81 -6.97
CA VAL A 11 31.27 -19.71 -6.00
C VAL A 11 30.21 -18.71 -6.47
N LEU A 12 30.20 -18.34 -7.75
CA LEU A 12 29.21 -17.42 -8.32
C LEU A 12 27.78 -17.98 -8.26
N PHE A 13 27.64 -19.29 -8.45
CA PHE A 13 26.36 -19.99 -8.35
C PHE A 13 25.86 -20.05 -6.90
N ILE A 14 26.74 -20.31 -5.94
CA ILE A 14 26.39 -20.34 -4.52
C ILE A 14 25.99 -18.94 -4.01
N THR A 15 26.71 -17.89 -4.41
CA THR A 15 26.39 -16.51 -3.98
C THR A 15 25.10 -16.00 -4.58
N SER A 16 24.80 -16.33 -5.84
CA SER A 16 23.52 -15.98 -6.46
C SER A 16 22.33 -16.74 -5.85
N ALA A 17 22.48 -18.04 -5.56
CA ALA A 17 21.45 -18.81 -4.88
C ALA A 17 21.15 -18.26 -3.47
N ALA A 18 22.19 -17.90 -2.70
CA ALA A 18 22.02 -17.30 -1.38
C ALA A 18 21.31 -15.93 -1.44
N ALA A 19 21.60 -15.11 -2.46
CA ALA A 19 20.92 -13.84 -2.67
C ALA A 19 19.42 -14.01 -2.96
N VAL A 20 19.03 -15.02 -3.74
CA VAL A 20 17.62 -15.33 -4.03
C VAL A 20 16.87 -15.80 -2.78
N MET A 21 17.51 -16.61 -1.93
CA MET A 21 16.89 -17.05 -0.67
C MET A 21 16.67 -15.91 0.32
N ALA A 22 17.46 -14.84 0.25
CA ALA A 22 17.30 -13.65 1.09
C ALA A 22 16.18 -12.70 0.62
N GLN A 23 15.67 -12.85 -0.61
CA GLN A 23 14.64 -11.98 -1.18
C GLN A 23 13.20 -12.26 -0.68
N GLY A 24 13.02 -13.25 0.20
CA GLY A 24 11.71 -13.88 0.43
C GLY A 24 11.13 -13.78 1.84
N MET A 25 11.27 -12.65 2.54
CA MET A 25 10.44 -12.37 3.73
C MET A 25 9.54 -11.17 3.45
N GLN A 26 8.64 -11.31 2.46
CA GLN A 26 7.50 -10.42 2.36
C GLN A 26 6.56 -10.77 3.51
N LEU A 27 6.57 -9.91 4.54
CA LEU A 27 5.59 -9.96 5.60
C LEU A 27 4.18 -9.92 4.97
N PRO A 28 3.23 -10.71 5.48
CA PRO A 28 1.86 -10.63 5.01
C PRO A 28 1.35 -9.19 5.20
N PRO A 29 0.48 -8.71 4.30
CA PRO A 29 -0.11 -7.39 4.46
C PRO A 29 -0.85 -7.32 5.80
N ILE A 30 -0.80 -6.15 6.44
CA ILE A 30 -1.55 -5.91 7.67
C ILE A 30 -3.04 -6.11 7.34
N PRO A 31 -3.75 -7.00 8.06
CA PRO A 31 -5.16 -7.21 7.82
C PRO A 31 -5.95 -5.96 8.14
N VAL A 32 -7.05 -5.75 7.42
CA VAL A 32 -7.99 -4.66 7.70
C VAL A 32 -8.79 -5.00 8.97
N ASP A 33 -9.13 -3.98 9.77
CA ASP A 33 -10.06 -4.11 10.90
C ASP A 33 -11.39 -4.70 10.41
N THR A 34 -11.75 -5.87 10.93
CA THR A 34 -12.97 -6.60 10.55
C THR A 34 -14.26 -5.87 10.95
N ALA A 35 -14.19 -4.90 11.87
CA ALA A 35 -15.29 -4.02 12.22
C ALA A 35 -15.58 -2.95 11.15
N VAL A 36 -14.71 -2.79 10.15
CA VAL A 36 -14.90 -1.84 9.04
C VAL A 36 -15.52 -2.54 7.85
N ARG A 37 -16.71 -2.09 7.44
CA ARG A 37 -17.32 -2.47 6.18
C ARG A 37 -16.82 -1.55 5.06
N ILE A 38 -16.19 -2.14 4.06
CA ILE A 38 -15.63 -1.43 2.89
C ILE A 38 -16.37 -1.89 1.64
N GLY A 39 -16.65 -0.98 0.72
CA GLY A 39 -17.17 -1.32 -0.59
C GLY A 39 -17.05 -0.17 -1.58
N LYS A 40 -17.45 -0.45 -2.83
CA LYS A 40 -17.45 0.52 -3.93
C LYS A 40 -18.79 0.46 -4.65
N LEU A 41 -19.42 1.61 -4.82
CA LEU A 41 -20.68 1.75 -5.53
C LEU A 41 -20.47 1.69 -7.06
N PRO A 42 -21.53 1.42 -7.86
CA PRO A 42 -21.42 1.38 -9.33
C PRO A 42 -20.90 2.68 -9.96
N ASN A 43 -21.15 3.83 -9.33
CA ASN A 43 -20.65 5.14 -9.77
C ASN A 43 -19.17 5.40 -9.42
N GLY A 44 -18.51 4.43 -8.77
CA GLY A 44 -17.11 4.52 -8.41
C GLY A 44 -16.81 5.04 -7.01
N LEU A 45 -17.80 5.50 -6.24
CA LEU A 45 -17.59 5.98 -4.87
C LEU A 45 -17.24 4.82 -3.94
N THR A 46 -16.09 4.91 -3.27
CA THR A 46 -15.68 3.97 -2.22
C THR A 46 -16.22 4.46 -0.87
N TYR A 47 -16.81 3.56 -0.09
CA TYR A 47 -17.28 3.85 1.26
C TYR A 47 -16.56 2.99 2.31
N TYR A 48 -16.45 3.56 3.51
CA TYR A 48 -15.92 2.93 4.72
C TYR A 48 -16.93 3.20 5.83
N ILE A 49 -17.44 2.15 6.47
CA ILE A 49 -18.42 2.27 7.57
C ILE A 49 -17.89 1.49 8.75
N ARG A 50 -17.81 2.13 9.91
CA ARG A 50 -17.44 1.50 11.18
C ARG A 50 -18.46 1.90 12.23
N HIS A 51 -19.01 0.93 12.95
CA HIS A 51 -19.91 1.20 14.06
C HIS A 51 -19.13 1.82 15.23
N ASN A 52 -19.69 2.87 15.82
CA ASN A 52 -19.16 3.50 17.02
C ASN A 52 -20.34 3.83 17.94
N GLY A 53 -20.33 3.25 19.15
CA GLY A 53 -21.41 3.42 20.11
C GLY A 53 -21.26 4.62 21.04
N TYR A 54 -20.09 5.26 21.08
CA TYR A 54 -19.83 6.38 21.97
C TYR A 54 -19.27 7.59 21.23
N PRO A 55 -19.85 8.77 21.43
CA PRO A 55 -21.06 9.06 22.20
C PRO A 55 -22.34 8.57 21.51
N GLU A 56 -23.33 8.16 22.30
CA GLU A 56 -24.61 7.67 21.80
C GLU A 56 -25.36 8.73 20.99
N HIS A 57 -26.23 8.26 20.08
CA HIS A 57 -27.07 9.10 19.21
C HIS A 57 -26.28 10.09 18.33
N ARG A 58 -25.01 9.78 18.04
CA ARG A 58 -24.17 10.58 17.14
C ARG A 58 -23.61 9.73 16.01
N VAL A 59 -23.43 10.37 14.86
CA VAL A 59 -22.78 9.79 13.68
C VAL A 59 -21.92 10.87 13.05
N ASN A 60 -20.72 10.49 12.61
CA ASN A 60 -19.83 11.35 11.86
C ASN A 60 -19.85 10.95 10.39
N PHE A 61 -20.06 11.93 9.52
CA PHE A 61 -20.00 11.75 8.07
C PHE A 61 -18.83 12.56 7.52
N TYR A 62 -18.05 11.93 6.66
CA TYR A 62 -16.94 12.57 5.96
C TYR A 62 -17.05 12.24 4.48
N ILE A 63 -16.82 13.25 3.64
CA ILE A 63 -16.63 13.08 2.20
C ILE A 63 -15.17 13.45 1.92
N ALA A 64 -14.33 12.43 1.79
CA ALA A 64 -12.94 12.64 1.43
C ALA A 64 -12.81 12.76 -0.09
N GLN A 65 -12.20 13.85 -0.54
CA GLN A 65 -11.88 14.04 -1.95
C GLN A 65 -10.40 13.76 -2.16
N ARG A 66 -10.06 13.03 -3.24
CA ARG A 66 -8.66 12.73 -3.61
C ARG A 66 -8.09 13.86 -4.48
N VAL A 67 -8.25 15.10 -4.01
CA VAL A 67 -7.81 16.34 -4.66
C VAL A 67 -7.51 17.37 -3.58
N GLY A 68 -6.56 18.26 -3.84
CA GLY A 68 -6.15 19.35 -2.98
C GLY A 68 -5.21 20.31 -3.71
N SER A 69 -4.55 21.22 -2.97
CA SER A 69 -3.74 22.30 -3.55
C SER A 69 -2.52 21.83 -4.36
N ILE A 70 -2.03 20.61 -4.14
CA ILE A 70 -0.92 20.03 -4.92
C ILE A 70 -1.31 19.83 -6.40
N GLN A 71 -2.61 19.73 -6.69
CA GLN A 71 -3.14 19.59 -8.04
C GLN A 71 -3.50 20.94 -8.70
N GLU A 72 -3.27 22.07 -8.02
CA GLU A 72 -3.55 23.40 -8.58
C GLU A 72 -2.47 23.80 -9.59
N GLU A 73 -2.92 24.37 -10.71
CA GLU A 73 -2.07 25.14 -11.62
C GLU A 73 -1.80 26.55 -11.05
N GLU A 74 -0.86 27.28 -11.65
CA GLU A 74 -0.44 28.61 -11.17
C GLU A 74 -1.61 29.60 -11.04
N ASP A 75 -2.56 29.57 -11.98
CA ASP A 75 -3.75 30.41 -12.01
C ASP A 75 -4.91 29.88 -11.13
N GLN A 76 -4.73 28.73 -10.49
CA GLN A 76 -5.71 28.06 -9.62
C GLN A 76 -5.32 28.07 -8.15
N ARG A 77 -4.27 28.78 -7.78
CA ARG A 77 -3.75 28.80 -6.42
C ARG A 77 -4.80 29.22 -5.39
N GLY A 78 -5.09 28.32 -4.47
CA GLY A 78 -6.06 28.50 -3.39
C GLY A 78 -7.50 28.10 -3.73
N LEU A 79 -7.78 27.60 -4.94
CA LEU A 79 -9.14 27.16 -5.31
C LEU A 79 -9.58 25.86 -4.64
N ALA A 80 -8.64 25.01 -4.22
CA ALA A 80 -8.96 23.74 -3.59
C ALA A 80 -9.41 23.87 -2.11
N HIS A 81 -9.22 25.04 -1.49
CA HIS A 81 -9.66 25.35 -0.13
C HIS A 81 -11.05 25.96 -0.10
#